data_AF-A0A974P6V1-F1
#
_entry.id   AF-A0A974P6V1-F1
#
_cell.length_a   1.000
_cell.length_b   1.000
_cell.length_c   1.000
_cell.angle_alpha   90.00
_cell.angle_beta   90.00
_cell.angle_gamma   90.00
#
_symmetry.space_group_name_H-M   'P 1'
#
loop_
_entity.id
_entity.type
_entity.pdbx_description
1 polymer ?
#
loop_
_entity_poly.entity_id
_entity_poly.type
_entity_poly.pdbx_seq_one_letter_code
_entity_poly.pdbx_strand_id
1 'polypeptide(L)'
;MASVVTPTRDGRSVESATIGFESVTGLPSALSGEPSSSRVFTQVAGSAIRLPADKLQEQAFRSAPLLHLLLRHIEANISQAQQSVACNALHEAGQRLARWLLMTQDRVSGPVVPLTQEYLAIMLGFSAPPSPWWPAPSSARG
;
A
#
# COMPACT_ATOMS: atom_id res chain seq x y z
N MET A 1 -4.95 -4.19 8.19
CA MET A 1 -3.75 -3.83 7.40
C MET A 1 -4.07 -3.92 5.92
N ALA A 2 -3.61 -2.96 5.12
CA ALA A 2 -3.76 -2.98 3.67
C ALA A 2 -2.41 -2.77 2.99
N SER A 3 -2.29 -3.18 1.73
CA SER A 3 -1.12 -2.89 0.91
C SER A 3 -1.50 -2.07 -0.31
N VAL A 4 -0.65 -1.11 -0.62
CA VAL A 4 -0.68 -0.35 -1.87
C VAL A 4 0.12 -1.15 -2.89
N VAL A 5 -0.53 -1.54 -3.97
CA VAL A 5 0.12 -2.26 -5.07
C VAL A 5 0.07 -1.44 -6.35
N THR A 6 1.16 -1.54 -7.10
CA THR A 6 1.28 -0.91 -8.41
C THR A 6 1.05 -1.98 -9.48
N PRO A 7 -0.01 -1.86 -10.29
CA PRO A 7 -0.24 -2.78 -11.39
C PRO A 7 0.76 -2.53 -12.52
N THR A 8 1.27 -3.60 -13.14
CA THR A 8 2.11 -3.54 -14.33
C THR A 8 1.30 -3.88 -15.58
N ARG A 9 1.78 -3.48 -16.77
CA ARG A 9 1.07 -3.68 -18.05
C ARG A 9 0.82 -5.16 -18.40
N ASP A 10 1.63 -6.06 -17.87
CA ASP A 10 1.54 -7.50 -18.06
C ASP A 10 0.64 -8.21 -17.03
N GLY A 11 -0.13 -7.44 -16.24
CA GLY A 11 -1.10 -7.98 -15.29
C GLY A 11 -0.50 -8.42 -13.96
N ARG A 12 0.83 -8.31 -13.79
CA ARG A 12 1.47 -8.51 -12.48
C ARG A 12 1.21 -7.29 -11.58
N SER A 13 1.48 -7.44 -10.30
CA SER A 13 1.38 -6.36 -9.32
C SER A 13 2.49 -6.52 -8.30
N VAL A 14 3.05 -5.39 -7.87
CA VAL A 14 4.12 -5.37 -6.86
C VAL A 14 3.67 -4.47 -5.72
N GLU A 15 3.85 -4.95 -4.48
CA GLU A 15 3.65 -4.09 -3.31
C GLU A 15 4.62 -2.91 -3.35
N SER A 16 4.06 -1.72 -3.18
CA SER A 16 4.82 -0.47 -3.12
C SER A 16 4.82 0.11 -1.71
N ALA A 17 3.78 -0.16 -0.90
CA ALA A 17 3.73 0.26 0.50
C ALA A 17 2.75 -0.60 1.33
N THR A 18 3.00 -0.65 2.64
CA THR A 18 2.13 -1.31 3.63
C THR A 18 1.49 -0.27 4.55
N ILE A 19 0.17 -0.32 4.67
CA ILE A 19 -0.69 0.62 5.40
C ILE A 19 -1.15 -0.02 6.72
N GLY A 20 -0.72 0.58 7.84
CA GLY A 20 -1.07 0.21 9.22
C GLY A 20 -2.23 1.05 9.79
N PHE A 21 -2.45 0.94 11.12
CA PHE A 21 -3.52 1.66 11.82
C PHE A 21 -3.32 3.18 11.83
N GLU A 22 -2.08 3.65 11.93
CA GLU A 22 -1.75 5.09 11.87
C GLU A 22 -1.67 5.66 10.45
N SER A 23 -1.98 4.88 9.41
CA SER A 23 -1.70 5.25 8.03
C SER A 23 -2.93 5.72 7.26
N VAL A 24 -2.69 6.64 6.31
CA VAL A 24 -3.67 7.08 5.30
C VAL A 24 -3.15 6.73 3.91
N THR A 25 -4.06 6.35 3.01
CA THR A 25 -3.77 6.06 1.59
C THR A 25 -4.52 7.04 0.68
N GLY A 26 -4.01 7.25 -0.54
CA GLY A 26 -4.60 8.16 -1.53
C GLY A 26 -4.33 9.65 -1.30
N LEU A 27 -3.47 10.02 -0.34
CA LEU A 27 -3.19 11.42 -0.02
C LEU A 27 -2.63 12.25 -1.18
N PRO A 28 -1.66 11.77 -1.99
CA PRO A 28 -1.17 12.57 -3.12
C PRO A 28 -2.29 12.96 -4.08
N SER A 29 -3.13 11.99 -4.47
CA SER A 29 -4.32 12.20 -5.32
C SER A 29 -5.35 13.13 -4.68
N ALA A 30 -5.61 12.96 -3.37
CA ALA A 30 -6.55 13.82 -2.67
C ALA A 30 -6.08 15.28 -2.59
N LEU A 31 -4.77 15.51 -2.44
CA LEU A 31 -4.20 16.87 -2.38
C LEU A 31 -4.02 17.50 -3.76
N SER A 32 -3.68 16.74 -4.80
CA SER A 32 -3.48 17.26 -6.15
C SER A 32 -4.78 17.39 -6.96
N GLY A 33 -5.83 16.64 -6.60
CA GLY A 33 -7.03 16.50 -7.42
C GLY A 33 -6.88 15.50 -8.59
N GLU A 34 -5.72 14.83 -8.69
CA GLU A 34 -5.46 13.87 -9.76
C GLU A 34 -5.96 12.46 -9.43
N PRO A 35 -6.35 11.65 -10.43
CA PRO A 35 -6.71 10.25 -10.22
C PRO A 35 -5.58 9.45 -9.55
N SER A 36 -5.96 8.45 -8.75
CA SER A 36 -4.97 7.55 -8.14
C SER A 36 -4.48 6.51 -9.14
N SER A 37 -3.15 6.36 -9.23
CA SER A 37 -2.49 5.33 -10.04
C SER A 37 -2.28 4.02 -9.29
N SER A 38 -2.44 4.02 -7.97
CA SER A 38 -2.25 2.84 -7.12
C SER A 38 -3.56 2.16 -6.78
N ARG A 39 -3.49 0.84 -6.54
CA ARG A 39 -4.61 0.07 -5.97
C ARG A 39 -4.30 -0.30 -4.52
N VAL A 40 -5.34 -0.44 -3.71
CA VAL A 40 -5.20 -0.81 -2.30
C VAL A 40 -5.96 -2.10 -2.05
N PHE A 41 -5.30 -3.08 -1.44
CA PHE A 41 -5.88 -4.37 -1.08
C PHE A 41 -5.81 -4.58 0.43
N THR A 42 -6.95 -4.87 1.06
CA THR A 42 -6.98 -5.25 2.48
C THR A 42 -6.41 -6.66 2.62
N GLN A 43 -5.34 -6.80 3.41
CA GLN A 43 -4.68 -8.08 3.66
C GLN A 43 -5.11 -8.70 4.97
N VAL A 44 -5.24 -7.86 6.00
CA VAL A 44 -5.73 -8.26 7.31
C VAL A 44 -7.01 -7.48 7.57
N ALA A 45 -8.08 -8.22 7.87
CA ALA A 45 -9.38 -7.66 8.19
C ALA A 45 -9.26 -6.57 9.27
N GLY A 46 -10.07 -5.52 9.12
CA GLY A 46 -10.04 -4.38 10.01
C GLY A 46 -11.05 -3.32 9.59
N SER A 47 -11.06 -2.21 10.32
CA SER A 47 -11.91 -1.06 10.04
C SER A 47 -11.10 0.07 9.41
N ALA A 48 -11.74 0.86 8.55
CA ALA A 48 -11.17 2.05 7.96
C ALA A 48 -12.22 3.16 7.91
N ILE A 49 -11.76 4.42 7.98
CA ILE A 49 -12.61 5.60 7.80
C ILE A 49 -12.37 6.13 6.39
N ARG A 50 -13.45 6.42 5.67
CA ARG A 50 -13.40 7.06 4.37
C ARG A 50 -13.75 8.54 4.50
N LEU A 51 -12.93 9.40 3.91
CA LEU A 51 -13.15 10.84 3.84
C LEU A 51 -13.26 11.27 2.37
N PRO A 52 -14.18 12.19 2.01
CA PRO A 52 -14.20 12.80 0.68
C PRO A 52 -12.91 13.57 0.39
N ALA A 53 -12.33 13.35 -0.79
CA ALA A 53 -11.04 13.93 -1.16
C ALA A 53 -11.07 15.46 -1.22
N ASP A 54 -12.16 16.02 -1.77
CA ASP A 54 -12.43 17.45 -1.84
C ASP A 54 -12.47 18.09 -0.44
N LYS A 55 -13.12 17.43 0.53
CA LYS A 55 -13.19 17.91 1.91
C LYS A 55 -11.85 17.88 2.61
N LEU A 56 -11.05 16.82 2.41
CA LEU A 56 -9.70 16.76 2.95
C LEU A 56 -8.83 17.87 2.37
N GLN A 57 -8.89 18.07 1.06
CA GLN A 57 -8.11 19.09 0.35
C GLN A 57 -8.48 20.50 0.84
N GLU A 58 -9.77 20.80 0.92
CA GLU A 58 -10.30 22.07 1.44
C GLU A 58 -9.76 22.36 2.85
N GLN A 59 -9.79 21.37 3.74
CA GLN A 59 -9.30 21.54 5.11
C GLN A 59 -7.77 21.64 5.18
N ALA A 60 -7.05 20.85 4.39
CA ALA A 60 -5.59 20.90 4.33
C ALA A 60 -5.11 22.29 3.90
N PHE A 61 -5.70 22.88 2.86
CA PHE A 61 -5.31 24.22 2.39
C PHE A 61 -5.77 25.37 3.30
N ARG A 62 -6.69 25.11 4.23
CA ARG A 62 -7.08 26.08 5.26
C ARG A 62 -6.25 26.01 6.54
N SER A 63 -5.48 24.93 6.73
CA SER A 63 -4.75 24.67 7.97
C SER A 63 -3.32 24.24 7.67
N ALA A 64 -2.37 25.18 7.80
CA ALA A 64 -0.95 24.91 7.61
C ALA A 64 -0.43 23.74 8.49
N PRO A 65 -0.83 23.59 9.76
CA PRO A 65 -0.44 22.43 10.57
C PRO A 65 -0.94 21.09 10.01
N LEU A 66 -2.20 21.05 9.52
CA LEU A 66 -2.76 19.84 8.92
C LEU A 66 -2.02 19.50 7.62
N LEU A 67 -1.83 20.48 6.74
CA LEU A 67 -1.08 20.27 5.50
C LEU A 67 0.33 19.75 5.78
N HIS A 68 1.03 20.33 6.75
CA HIS A 68 2.36 19.88 7.14
C HIS A 68 2.37 18.43 7.65
N LEU A 69 1.38 18.04 8.45
CA LEU A 69 1.22 16.65 8.92
C LEU A 69 1.01 15.69 7.74
N LEU A 70 0.13 16.04 6.80
CA LEU A 70 -0.15 15.22 5.61
C LEU A 70 1.09 15.09 4.71
N LEU A 71 1.84 16.17 4.51
CA LEU A 71 3.08 16.16 3.73
C LEU A 71 4.16 15.28 4.38
N ARG A 72 4.33 15.36 5.71
CA ARG A 72 5.25 14.48 6.46
C ARG A 72 4.86 13.01 6.34
N HIS A 73 3.56 12.72 6.35
CA HIS A 73 3.07 11.36 6.13
C HIS A 73 3.39 10.87 4.71
N ILE A 74 3.18 11.72 3.70
CA ILE A 74 3.55 11.40 2.30
C ILE A 74 5.06 11.13 2.19
N GLU A 75 5.89 11.96 2.80
CA GLU A 75 7.35 11.79 2.81
C GLU A 75 7.76 10.46 3.46
N ALA A 76 7.19 10.12 4.62
CA ALA A 76 7.44 8.84 5.29
C ALA A 76 7.06 7.64 4.41
N ASN A 77 5.92 7.73 3.70
CA ASN A 77 5.51 6.69 2.74
C ASN A 77 6.49 6.56 1.56
N ILE A 78 7.00 7.68 1.04
CA ILE A 78 8.01 7.68 -0.03
C ILE A 78 9.30 7.03 0.47
N SER A 79 9.77 7.38 1.66
CA SER A 79 10.96 6.75 2.26
C SER A 79 10.78 5.24 2.45
N GLN A 80 9.59 4.80 2.87
CA GLN A 80 9.28 3.37 2.97
C GLN A 80 9.36 2.67 1.61
N ALA A 81 8.78 3.28 0.56
CA ALA A 81 8.83 2.74 -0.79
C ALA A 81 10.26 2.66 -1.34
N GLN A 82 11.06 3.72 -1.18
CA GLN A 82 12.47 3.76 -1.56
C GLN A 82 13.28 2.65 -0.87
N GLN A 83 13.06 2.47 0.44
CA GLN A 83 13.72 1.40 1.19
C GLN A 83 13.29 0.02 0.71
N SER A 84 12.02 -0.17 0.34
CA SER A 84 11.53 -1.42 -0.25
C SER A 84 12.23 -1.72 -1.58
N VAL A 85 12.40 -0.72 -2.45
CA VAL A 85 13.15 -0.86 -3.71
C VAL A 85 14.60 -1.26 -3.43
N ALA A 86 15.28 -0.59 -2.50
CA ALA A 86 16.65 -0.91 -2.13
C ALA A 86 16.78 -2.35 -1.61
N CYS A 87 15.88 -2.78 -0.72
CA CYS A 87 15.87 -4.15 -0.21
C CYS A 87 15.57 -5.19 -1.30
N ASN A 88 14.67 -4.89 -2.25
CA ASN A 88 14.40 -5.75 -3.39
C ASN A 88 15.61 -5.92 -4.32
N ALA A 89 16.43 -4.89 -4.47
CA ALA A 89 17.63 -4.92 -5.29
C ALA A 89 18.84 -5.56 -4.61
N LEU A 90 18.97 -5.42 -3.28
CA LEU A 90 20.21 -5.74 -2.56
C LEU A 90 20.13 -7.00 -1.68
N HIS A 91 18.94 -7.48 -1.33
CA HIS A 91 18.78 -8.55 -0.35
C HIS A 91 18.11 -9.79 -0.93
N GLU A 92 18.47 -10.95 -0.39
CA GLU A 92 17.87 -12.23 -0.72
C GLU A 92 16.42 -12.35 -0.21
N ALA A 93 15.66 -13.29 -0.79
CA ALA A 93 14.24 -13.46 -0.50
C ALA A 93 13.94 -13.65 1.00
N GLY A 94 14.75 -14.44 1.70
CA GLY A 94 14.58 -14.68 3.14
C GLY A 94 14.76 -13.42 3.99
N GLN A 95 15.71 -12.56 3.62
CA GLN A 95 15.95 -11.28 4.32
C GLN A 95 14.79 -10.30 4.09
N ARG A 96 14.26 -10.26 2.86
CA ARG A 96 13.08 -9.44 2.53
C ARG A 96 11.84 -9.93 3.28
N LEU A 97 11.65 -11.24 3.38
CA LEU A 97 10.58 -11.86 4.16
C LEU A 97 10.68 -11.51 5.64
N ALA A 98 11.87 -11.63 6.25
CA ALA A 98 12.06 -11.29 7.65
C ALA A 98 11.73 -9.82 7.93
N ARG A 99 12.19 -8.90 7.08
CA ARG A 99 11.85 -7.47 7.17
C ARG A 99 10.33 -7.25 7.08
N TRP A 100 9.68 -7.88 6.10
CA TRP A 100 8.25 -7.73 5.88
C TRP A 100 7.42 -8.26 7.06
N LEU A 101 7.82 -9.40 7.64
CA LEU A 101 7.18 -9.96 8.83
C LEU A 101 7.27 -9.01 10.03
N LEU A 102 8.45 -8.44 10.30
CA LEU A 102 8.64 -7.45 11.37
C LEU A 102 7.78 -6.20 11.13
N MET A 103 7.80 -5.66 9.91
CA MET A 103 6.98 -4.50 9.53
C MET A 103 5.48 -4.77 9.65
N THR A 104 5.05 -6.00 9.37
CA THR A 104 3.65 -6.40 9.50
C THR A 104 3.27 -6.54 10.97
N GLN A 105 4.14 -7.13 11.79
CA GLN A 105 3.95 -7.26 13.23
C GLN A 105 3.77 -5.89 13.90
N ASP A 106 4.53 -4.87 13.49
CA ASP A 106 4.36 -3.50 13.98
C ASP A 106 2.98 -2.91 13.65
N ARG A 107 2.31 -3.43 12.61
CA ARG A 107 1.07 -2.88 12.03
C ARG A 107 -0.18 -3.70 12.32
N VAL A 108 -0.06 -4.87 12.96
CA VAL A 108 -1.18 -5.73 13.33
C VAL A 108 -1.27 -5.88 14.85
N SER A 109 -2.49 -5.88 15.37
CA SER A 109 -2.72 -6.14 16.79
C SER A 109 -2.79 -7.64 17.04
N GLY A 110 -1.64 -8.30 17.20
CA GLY A 110 -1.57 -9.70 17.62
C GLY A 110 -0.38 -10.49 17.07
N PRO A 111 -0.10 -11.69 17.61
CA PRO A 111 1.06 -12.50 17.24
C PRO A 111 0.86 -13.32 15.96
N VAL A 112 -0.36 -13.34 15.40
CA VAL A 112 -0.72 -14.15 14.22
C VAL A 112 -0.97 -13.25 13.03
N VAL A 113 -0.24 -13.49 11.94
CA VAL A 113 -0.48 -12.83 10.65
C VAL A 113 -1.10 -13.85 9.69
N PRO A 114 -2.41 -13.75 9.38
CA PRO A 114 -3.06 -14.69 8.47
C PRO A 114 -2.61 -14.42 7.03
N LEU A 115 -1.77 -15.29 6.48
CA LEU A 115 -1.20 -15.13 5.14
C LEU A 115 -1.31 -16.39 4.30
N THR A 116 -1.49 -16.21 3.00
CA THR A 116 -1.36 -17.27 2.01
C THR A 116 -0.02 -17.16 1.28
N GLN A 117 0.42 -18.24 0.62
CA GLN A 117 1.65 -18.19 -0.18
C GLN A 117 1.54 -17.22 -1.37
N GLU A 118 0.35 -17.02 -1.91
CA GLU A 118 0.10 -16.07 -3.00
C GLU A 118 0.27 -14.62 -2.53
N TYR A 119 -0.17 -14.28 -1.31
CA TYR A 119 0.11 -12.98 -0.73
C TYR A 119 1.62 -12.77 -0.58
N LEU A 120 2.34 -13.75 -0.02
CA LEU A 120 3.80 -13.67 0.13
C LEU A 120 4.51 -13.48 -1.22
N ALA A 121 4.04 -14.13 -2.29
CA ALA A 121 4.61 -13.96 -3.62
C ALA A 121 4.48 -12.50 -4.11
N ILE A 122 3.32 -11.87 -3.94
CA ILE A 122 3.10 -10.46 -4.32
C ILE A 122 3.99 -9.52 -3.49
N MET A 123 4.16 -9.79 -2.19
CA MET A 123 4.97 -8.95 -1.28
C MET A 123 6.47 -9.08 -1.60
N LEU A 124 6.92 -10.28 -1.97
CA LEU A 124 8.33 -10.58 -2.23
C LEU A 124 8.76 -10.38 -3.69
N GLY A 125 7.81 -10.02 -4.56
CA GLY A 125 8.04 -9.79 -6.01
C GLY A 125 8.16 -11.07 -6.83
N PHE A 126 7.61 -12.19 -6.35
CA PHE A 126 7.52 -13.45 -7.08
C PHE A 126 6.23 -13.55 -7.89
N SER A 127 6.24 -14.40 -8.92
CA SER A 127 5.01 -14.75 -9.64
C SER A 127 4.14 -15.64 -8.73
N ALA A 128 2.99 -15.13 -8.30
CA ALA A 128 1.96 -15.97 -7.66
C ALA A 128 1.34 -16.90 -8.72
N PRO A 129 0.96 -18.14 -8.39
CA PRO A 129 0.17 -18.98 -9.29
C PRO A 129 -1.17 -18.31 -9.61
N PRO A 130 -1.71 -18.48 -10.83
CA PRO A 130 -3.00 -17.91 -11.21
C PRO A 130 -4.11 -18.51 -10.34
N SER A 131 -4.93 -17.65 -9.74
CA SER A 131 -6.01 -18.08 -8.87
C SER A 131 -7.38 -17.57 -9.31
N PRO A 132 -8.47 -18.34 -9.08
CA PRO A 132 -9.81 -18.01 -9.56
C PRO A 132 -10.50 -16.86 -8.81
N TRP A 133 -9.93 -16.41 -7.69
CA TRP A 133 -10.44 -15.31 -6.86
C TRP A 133 -9.79 -13.95 -7.18
N TRP A 134 -8.93 -13.88 -8.20
CA TRP A 134 -8.41 -12.61 -8.71
C TRP A 134 -9.37 -12.00 -9.74
N PRO A 135 -9.85 -10.76 -9.56
CA PRO A 135 -10.57 -10.08 -10.63
C PRO A 135 -9.61 -9.82 -11.78
N ALA A 136 -9.83 -10.52 -12.90
CA ALA A 136 -9.18 -10.21 -14.17
C ALA A 136 -9.31 -8.70 -14.44
N PRO A 137 -8.29 -8.04 -15.03
CA PRO A 137 -8.38 -6.63 -15.36
C PRO A 137 -9.65 -6.43 -16.18
N SER A 138 -10.60 -5.67 -15.62
CA SER A 138 -11.82 -5.28 -16.31
C SER A 138 -11.37 -4.55 -17.57
N SER A 139 -11.45 -5.22 -18.70
CA SER A 139 -11.30 -4.59 -20.00
C SER A 139 -12.27 -3.42 -20.03
N ALA A 140 -11.73 -2.23 -20.23
CA ALA A 140 -12.50 -1.03 -20.49
C ALA A 140 -13.52 -1.35 -21.58
N ARG A 141 -14.81 -1.24 -21.25
CA ARG A 141 -15.92 -1.13 -22.20
C ARG A 141 -17.02 -0.32 -21.53
N GLY A 142 -17.34 0.83 -22.10
CA GLY A 142 -18.45 1.71 -21.72
C GLY A 142 -17.97 3.07 -21.30
#